data_AF-M7MWX1-F1
#
_entry.id   AF-M7MWX1-F1
#
_cell.length_a   1.000
_cell.length_b   1.000
_cell.length_c   1.000
_cell.angle_alpha   90.00
_cell.angle_beta   90.00
_cell.angle_gamma   90.00
#
_symmetry.space_group_name_H-M   'P 1'
#
loop_
_entity.id
_entity.type
_entity.pdbx_description
1 polymer ?
#
loop_
_entity_poly.entity_id
_entity_poly.type
_entity_poly.pdbx_seq_one_letter_code
_entity_poly.pdbx_strand_id
1 'polypeptide(L)'
;MNSAITNAKARIETRVSQEQKELFEKAAALAGFNTLTDFILSTVKKKAEKIVKKHDNFLASERDREIFFEALLNPPKPNDRLRKAAERYKRIMEE
;
A
#
# COMPACT_ATOMS: atom_id res chain seq x y z
N MET A 1 17.17 13.40 1.47
CA MET A 1 17.80 12.43 0.55
C MET A 1 16.83 12.16 -0.59
N ASN A 2 16.94 12.93 -1.67
CA ASN A 2 16.10 12.76 -2.86
C ASN A 2 16.67 11.57 -3.63
N SER A 3 16.04 10.41 -3.49
CA SER A 3 16.36 9.28 -4.36
C SER A 3 15.99 9.70 -5.78
N ALA A 4 17.02 9.91 -6.60
CA ALA A 4 16.84 10.05 -8.03
C ALA A 4 16.01 8.85 -8.50
N ILE A 5 14.83 9.12 -9.05
CA ILE A 5 14.03 8.09 -9.72
C ILE A 5 14.84 7.72 -10.96
N THR A 6 15.75 6.77 -10.79
CA THR A 6 16.38 6.08 -11.91
C THR A 6 15.23 5.44 -12.69
N ASN A 7 15.13 5.79 -13.97
CA ASN A 7 14.17 5.20 -14.91
C ASN A 7 14.63 3.77 -15.25
N ALA A 8 14.90 2.98 -14.21
CA ALA A 8 15.47 1.66 -14.28
C ALA A 8 14.35 0.71 -14.68
N LYS A 9 14.44 0.20 -15.92
CA LYS A 9 13.55 -0.84 -16.40
C LYS A 9 13.79 -2.10 -15.57
N ALA A 10 12.73 -2.64 -14.98
CA ALA A 10 12.75 -3.91 -14.26
C ALA A 10 11.95 -4.96 -15.04
N ARG A 11 12.41 -6.22 -15.02
CA ARG A 11 11.76 -7.35 -15.69
C ARG A 11 11.07 -8.23 -14.65
N ILE A 12 9.83 -8.62 -14.93
CA ILE A 12 9.09 -9.61 -14.15
C ILE A 12 9.23 -10.94 -14.89
N GLU A 13 9.83 -11.93 -14.22
CA GLU A 13 9.98 -13.28 -14.78
C GLU A 13 9.11 -14.26 -14.01
N THR A 14 8.33 -15.05 -14.74
CA THR A 14 7.52 -16.12 -14.17
C THR A 14 7.35 -17.24 -15.17
N ARG A 15 7.23 -18.47 -14.66
CA ARG A 15 6.90 -19.66 -15.45
C ARG A 15 5.44 -19.99 -15.19
N VAL A 16 4.71 -20.22 -16.28
CA VAL A 16 3.30 -20.65 -16.24
C VAL A 16 3.17 -21.99 -16.94
N SER A 17 2.18 -22.78 -16.53
CA SER A 17 1.83 -23.99 -17.28
C SER A 17 1.21 -23.62 -18.62
N GLN A 18 1.19 -24.59 -19.55
CA GLN A 18 0.53 -24.42 -20.85
C GLN A 18 -0.97 -24.09 -20.67
N GLU A 19 -1.64 -24.78 -19.77
CA GLU A 19 -3.05 -24.55 -19.43
C GLU A 19 -3.29 -23.11 -18.92
N GLN A 20 -2.42 -22.60 -18.05
CA GLN A 20 -2.51 -21.22 -17.56
C GLN A 20 -2.34 -20.21 -18.70
N LYS A 21 -1.37 -20.45 -19.60
CA LYS A 21 -1.13 -19.59 -20.75
C LYS A 21 -2.37 -19.52 -21.65
N GLU A 22 -2.96 -20.65 -21.99
CA GLU A 22 -4.16 -20.73 -22.83
C GLU A 22 -5.37 -20.03 -22.19
N LEU A 23 -5.56 -20.23 -20.88
CA LEU A 23 -6.59 -19.54 -20.12
C LEU A 23 -6.40 -18.02 -20.16
N PHE A 24 -5.18 -17.53 -19.95
CA PHE A 24 -4.90 -16.10 -19.93
C PHE A 24 -5.03 -15.47 -21.33
N GLU A 25 -4.63 -16.17 -22.39
CA GLU A 25 -4.80 -15.71 -23.77
C GLU A 25 -6.28 -15.59 -24.14
N LYS A 26 -7.09 -16.60 -23.77
CA LYS A 26 -8.54 -16.55 -23.94
C LYS A 26 -9.17 -15.38 -23.17
N ALA A 27 -8.77 -15.19 -21.91
CA ALA A 27 -9.26 -14.10 -21.08
C ALA A 27 -8.86 -12.72 -21.65
N ALA A 28 -7.62 -12.58 -22.14
CA ALA A 28 -7.13 -11.35 -22.76
C ALA A 28 -7.95 -10.98 -24.00
N ALA A 29 -8.23 -11.97 -24.88
CA ALA A 29 -9.05 -11.76 -26.08
C ALA A 29 -10.48 -11.33 -25.72
N LEU A 30 -11.12 -12.01 -24.76
CA LEU A 30 -12.48 -11.68 -24.31
C LEU A 30 -12.56 -10.31 -23.64
N ALA A 31 -11.52 -9.89 -22.93
CA ALA A 31 -11.45 -8.60 -22.27
C ALA A 31 -10.98 -7.46 -23.20
N GLY A 32 -10.70 -7.75 -24.48
CA GLY A 32 -10.34 -6.75 -25.50
C GLY A 32 -8.89 -6.25 -25.42
N PHE A 33 -7.98 -7.03 -24.86
CA PHE A 33 -6.55 -6.68 -24.83
C PHE A 33 -5.85 -7.11 -26.12
N ASN A 34 -4.98 -6.24 -26.63
CA ASN A 34 -4.19 -6.50 -27.84
C ASN A 34 -3.06 -7.53 -27.60
N THR A 35 -2.53 -7.62 -26.38
CA THR A 35 -1.47 -8.57 -26.03
C THR A 35 -1.71 -9.22 -24.66
N LEU A 36 -1.22 -10.45 -24.50
CA LEU A 36 -1.23 -11.15 -23.21
C LEU A 36 -0.45 -10.38 -22.13
N THR A 37 0.66 -9.75 -22.51
CA THR A 37 1.48 -8.94 -21.59
C THR A 37 0.70 -7.75 -21.04
N ASP A 38 -0.04 -7.03 -21.89
CA ASP A 38 -0.85 -5.88 -21.45
C ASP A 38 -1.97 -6.33 -20.51
N PHE A 39 -2.61 -7.46 -20.82
CA PHE A 39 -3.62 -8.07 -19.97
C PHE A 39 -3.05 -8.40 -18.58
N ILE A 40 -1.90 -9.09 -18.52
CA ILE A 40 -1.26 -9.48 -17.26
C ILE A 40 -0.86 -8.23 -16.47
N LEU A 41 -0.17 -7.28 -17.08
CA LEU A 41 0.30 -6.07 -16.41
C LEU A 41 -0.86 -5.25 -15.85
N SER A 42 -1.91 -5.03 -16.66
CA SER A 42 -3.10 -4.29 -16.23
C SER A 42 -3.81 -4.97 -15.05
N THR A 43 -3.99 -6.29 -15.14
CA THR A 43 -4.66 -7.09 -14.11
C THR A 43 -3.88 -7.10 -12.80
N VAL A 44 -2.57 -7.36 -12.87
CA VAL A 44 -1.69 -7.39 -11.70
C VAL A 44 -1.60 -6.01 -11.06
N LYS A 45 -1.44 -4.94 -11.85
CA LYS A 45 -1.43 -3.55 -11.35
C LYS A 45 -2.70 -3.22 -10.57
N LYS A 46 -3.88 -3.46 -11.16
CA LYS A 46 -5.17 -3.18 -10.53
C LYS A 46 -5.35 -3.94 -9.21
N LYS A 47 -4.91 -5.20 -9.18
CA LYS A 47 -4.98 -6.04 -7.97
C LYS A 47 -3.99 -5.55 -6.89
N ALA A 48 -2.77 -5.20 -7.28
CA ALA A 48 -1.75 -4.66 -6.38
C ALA A 48 -2.21 -3.33 -5.76
N GLU A 49 -2.70 -2.38 -6.55
CA GLU A 49 -3.25 -1.11 -6.06
C GLU A 49 -4.37 -1.32 -5.06
N LYS A 50 -5.27 -2.28 -5.31
CA LYS A 50 -6.35 -2.62 -4.38
C LYS A 50 -5.82 -3.21 -3.06
N ILE A 51 -4.78 -4.04 -3.11
CA ILE A 51 -4.15 -4.61 -1.91
C ILE A 51 -3.48 -3.50 -1.10
N VAL A 52 -2.63 -2.70 -1.74
CA VAL A 52 -1.92 -1.58 -1.10
C VAL A 52 -2.91 -0.61 -0.48
N LYS A 53 -3.92 -0.15 -1.23
CA LYS A 53 -4.97 0.73 -0.70
C LYS A 53 -5.72 0.12 0.49
N LYS A 54 -5.96 -1.19 0.48
CA LYS A 54 -6.62 -1.87 1.61
C LYS A 54 -5.76 -1.85 2.86
N HIS A 55 -4.44 -1.97 2.72
CA HIS A 55 -3.50 -1.97 3.85
C HIS A 55 -3.14 -0.55 4.33
N ASP A 56 -3.04 0.42 3.42
CA ASP A 56 -2.65 1.80 3.73
C ASP A 56 -3.80 2.64 4.29
N ASN A 57 -5.05 2.19 4.14
CA ASN A 57 -6.20 2.85 4.75
C ASN A 57 -6.25 2.57 6.26
N PHE A 58 -5.46 3.30 7.05
CA PHE A 58 -5.55 3.31 8.52
C PHE A 58 -6.92 3.77 9.04
N LEU A 59 -7.68 4.50 8.22
CA LEU A 59 -9.03 4.98 8.50
C LEU A 59 -10.11 4.17 7.77
N ALA A 60 -9.85 2.88 7.51
CA ALA A 60 -10.76 2.03 6.74
C ALA A 60 -12.06 1.72 7.49
N SER A 61 -12.05 1.67 8.83
CA SER A 61 -13.26 1.48 9.61
C SER A 61 -13.87 2.83 10.03
N GLU A 62 -15.19 2.86 10.11
CA GLU A 62 -15.95 4.02 10.59
C GLU A 62 -15.51 4.40 12.02
N ARG A 63 -15.28 3.39 12.87
CA ARG A 63 -14.77 3.56 14.23
C ARG A 63 -13.40 4.24 14.27
N ASP A 64 -12.47 3.84 13.40
CA ASP A 64 -11.14 4.46 13.37
C ASP A 64 -11.22 5.92 12.91
N ARG A 65 -12.14 6.23 11.98
CA ARG A 65 -12.41 7.61 11.55
C ARG A 65 -12.95 8.44 12.70
N GLU A 66 -13.95 7.94 13.43
CA GLU A 66 -14.50 8.64 14.59
C GLU A 66 -13.42 8.93 15.63
N ILE A 67 -12.63 7.92 16.03
CA ILE A 67 -11.55 8.09 17.02
C ILE A 67 -10.52 9.12 16.52
N PHE A 68 -10.12 9.05 15.25
CA PHE A 68 -9.14 9.94 14.68
C PHE A 68 -9.63 11.39 14.60
N PHE A 69 -10.84 11.61 14.07
CA PHE A 69 -11.41 12.95 13.97
C PHE A 69 -11.74 13.54 15.34
N GLU A 70 -12.23 12.73 16.28
CA GLU A 70 -12.45 13.17 17.67
C GLU A 70 -11.13 13.60 18.32
N ALA A 71 -10.04 12.86 18.12
CA ALA A 71 -8.73 13.25 18.63
C ALA A 71 -8.15 14.52 17.96
N LEU A 72 -8.56 14.85 16.74
CA LEU A 72 -8.17 16.11 16.06
C LEU A 72 -8.99 17.30 16.54
N LEU A 73 -10.30 17.14 16.66
CA LEU A 73 -11.22 18.21 17.03
C LEU A 73 -11.22 18.47 18.55
N ASN A 74 -11.07 17.42 19.34
CA ASN A 74 -11.06 17.43 20.80
C ASN A 74 -9.81 16.72 21.33
N PRO A 75 -8.61 17.32 21.17
CA PRO A 75 -7.36 16.66 21.51
C PRO A 75 -7.30 16.30 23.00
N PRO A 76 -7.17 15.01 23.36
CA PRO A 76 -7.11 14.60 24.75
C PRO A 76 -5.79 15.04 25.40
N LYS A 77 -5.83 15.32 26.71
CA LYS A 77 -4.61 15.60 27.47
C LYS A 77 -3.70 14.35 27.48
N PRO A 78 -2.37 14.52 27.37
CA PRO A 78 -1.44 13.40 27.43
C PRO A 78 -1.50 12.71 28.79
N ASN A 79 -1.65 11.40 28.77
CA ASN A 79 -1.65 10.58 29.99
C ASN A 79 -0.26 10.54 30.64
N ASP A 80 -0.19 10.08 31.89
CA ASP A 80 1.05 10.09 32.66
C ASP A 80 2.16 9.22 32.05
N ARG A 81 1.80 8.14 31.35
CA ARG A 81 2.77 7.28 30.65
C ARG A 81 3.41 8.03 29.48
N LEU A 82 2.61 8.74 28.69
CA LEU A 82 3.09 9.54 27.55
C LEU A 82 3.98 10.70 28.01
N ARG A 83 3.61 11.36 29.11
CA ARG A 83 4.42 12.43 29.71
C ARG A 83 5.80 11.92 30.16
N LYS A 84 5.83 10.81 30.90
CA LYS A 84 7.08 10.15 31.34
C LYS A 84 7.96 9.71 30.16
N ALA A 85 7.35 9.20 29.08
CA ALA A 85 8.08 8.81 27.88
C ALA A 85 8.72 10.02 27.18
N ALA A 86 8.00 11.13 27.07
CA ALA A 86 8.53 12.38 26.51
C ALA A 86 9.69 12.93 27.36
N GLU A 87 9.57 12.92 28.69
CA GLU A 87 10.64 13.34 29.61
C GLU A 87 11.88 12.44 29.52
N ARG A 88 11.69 11.13 29.34
CA ARG A 88 12.79 10.19 29.10
C ARG A 88 13.50 10.49 27.77
N TYR A 89 12.74 10.75 26.71
CA TYR A 89 13.30 11.08 25.41
C TYR A 89 14.13 12.37 25.44
N LYS A 90 13.64 13.43 26.10
CA LYS A 90 14.39 14.69 26.25
C LYS A 90 15.75 14.48 26.91
N ARG A 91 15.79 13.72 28.01
CA ARG A 91 17.03 13.38 28.71
C ARG A 91 18.04 12.64 27.82
N ILE A 92 17.58 11.73 26.96
CA ILE A 92 18.45 10.99 26.02
C ILE A 92 19.01 11.92 24.92
N MET A 93 18.29 12.96 24.54
CA MET A 93 18.70 13.90 23.50
C MET A 93 19.56 15.07 24.02
N GLU A 94 19.61 15.27 25.34
CA GLU A 94 20.40 16.30 26.03
C GLU A 94 21.76 15.79 26.53
N GLU A 95 22.03 14.48 26.40
CA GLU A 95 23.34 13.81 26.57
C GLU A 95 24.10 13.73 25.24
#